data_AF-A0A8E4GGG4-F1
#
_entry.id   AF-A0A8E4GGG4-F1
#
_cell.length_a   1.000
_cell.length_b   1.000
_cell.length_c   1.000
_cell.angle_alpha   90.00
_cell.angle_beta   90.00
_cell.angle_gamma   90.00
#
_symmetry.space_group_name_H-M   'P 1'
#
loop_
_entity.id
_entity.type
_entity.pdbx_description
1 polymer ?
#
loop_
_entity_poly.entity_id
_entity_poly.type
_entity_poly.pdbx_seq_one_letter_code
_entity_poly.pdbx_strand_id
1 'polypeptide(L)'
;MINISDDAWENEIAIRRLPSVELQFFTWAQLVDHRKIARCIDLTTRVCKLYIRRSTCWSLPLIGRNVTTLDLASVFLVPELRGKGWFKDFIDLADHAVPWDAILVECVHNPRLRSYLLSSGFIEVGQDNFYRPTKSWRVKHSWDEKSRELAAAEARASKPSSFLEFEEVVDVEHCAVLRA
;
A
#
# COMPACT_ATOMS: atom_id res chain seq x y z
N MET A 1 10.48 26.90 4.57
CA MET A 1 9.59 26.85 3.39
C MET A 1 10.38 26.18 2.29
N ILE A 2 9.91 25.05 1.75
CA ILE A 2 10.63 24.35 0.67
C ILE A 2 10.44 25.19 -0.59
N ASN A 3 11.54 25.51 -1.29
CA ASN A 3 11.44 26.19 -2.57
C ASN A 3 10.94 25.17 -3.59
N ILE A 4 9.67 25.28 -4.00
CA ILE A 4 9.06 24.36 -4.95
C ILE A 4 9.50 24.79 -6.34
N SER A 5 10.24 23.91 -7.01
CA SER A 5 10.67 24.09 -8.39
C SER A 5 9.59 23.63 -9.36
N ASP A 6 9.67 24.07 -10.62
CA ASP A 6 8.95 23.45 -11.72
C ASP A 6 9.60 22.13 -12.17
N ASP A 7 10.85 21.89 -11.77
CA ASP A 7 11.54 20.63 -12.01
C ASP A 7 11.15 19.58 -10.95
N ALA A 8 10.52 18.50 -11.41
CA ALA A 8 10.10 17.38 -10.58
C ALA A 8 11.27 16.68 -9.86
N TRP A 9 12.45 16.65 -10.48
CA TRP A 9 13.64 16.02 -9.91
C TRP A 9 14.21 16.85 -8.75
N GLU A 10 14.26 18.17 -8.90
CA GLU A 10 14.70 19.07 -7.83
C GLU A 10 13.77 18.97 -6.62
N ASN A 11 12.45 18.88 -6.86
CA ASN A 11 11.47 18.67 -5.81
C ASN A 11 11.68 17.33 -5.08
N GLU A 12 11.98 16.24 -5.80
CA GLU A 12 12.26 14.95 -5.19
C GLU A 12 13.51 14.99 -4.29
N ILE A 13 14.59 15.65 -4.75
CA ILE A 13 15.79 15.87 -3.94
C ILE A 13 15.45 16.68 -2.69
N ALA A 14 14.68 17.77 -2.84
CA ALA A 14 14.30 18.63 -1.73
C ALA A 14 13.48 17.87 -0.68
N ILE A 15 12.55 17.02 -1.11
CA ILE A 15 11.77 16.16 -0.22
C ILE A 15 12.70 15.22 0.53
N ARG A 16 13.56 14.46 -0.14
CA ARG A 16 14.45 13.47 0.51
C ARG A 16 15.43 14.07 1.52
N ARG A 17 15.65 15.39 1.49
CA ARG A 17 16.45 16.14 2.48
C ARG A 17 15.68 16.49 3.76
N LEU A 18 14.36 16.30 3.79
CA LEU A 18 13.55 16.54 4.99
C LEU A 18 13.86 15.49 6.07
N PRO A 19 13.81 15.90 7.35
CA PRO A 19 14.40 15.12 8.43
C PRO A 19 13.61 13.87 8.83
N SER A 20 12.34 13.73 8.43
CA SER A 20 11.48 12.59 8.80
C SER A 20 10.66 12.07 7.62
N VAL A 21 10.30 10.79 7.66
CA VAL A 21 9.48 10.15 6.61
C VAL A 21 8.10 10.81 6.52
N GLU A 22 7.54 11.24 7.65
CA GLU A 22 6.24 11.90 7.71
C GLU A 22 6.27 13.26 7.01
N LEU A 23 7.29 14.09 7.27
CA LEU A 23 7.46 15.37 6.56
C LEU A 23 7.72 15.17 5.07
N GLN A 24 8.50 14.14 4.71
CA GLN A 24 8.70 13.76 3.32
C GLN A 24 7.37 13.38 2.66
N PHE A 25 6.56 12.56 3.33
CA PHE A 25 5.24 12.14 2.87
C PHE A 25 4.28 13.31 2.67
N PHE A 26 4.11 14.19 3.66
CA PHE A 26 3.19 15.33 3.55
C PHE A 26 3.56 16.25 2.40
N THR A 27 4.85 16.54 2.24
CA THR A 27 5.34 17.39 1.15
C THR A 27 5.08 16.73 -0.20
N TRP A 28 5.37 15.44 -0.32
CA TRP A 28 5.11 14.69 -1.56
C TRP A 28 3.61 14.67 -1.90
N ALA A 29 2.74 14.39 -0.92
CA ALA A 29 1.31 14.33 -1.10
C ALA A 29 0.72 15.67 -1.58
N GLN A 30 1.25 16.81 -1.12
CA GLN A 30 0.86 18.13 -1.62
C GLN A 30 1.30 18.35 -3.06
N LEU A 31 2.53 17.97 -3.43
CA LEU A 31 3.09 18.25 -4.75
C LEU A 31 2.55 17.33 -5.85
N VAL A 32 2.21 16.09 -5.51
CA VAL A 32 1.81 15.08 -6.49
C VAL A 32 0.46 15.40 -7.15
N ASP A 33 -0.50 15.95 -6.39
CA ASP A 33 -1.78 16.38 -6.96
C ASP A 33 -1.63 17.59 -7.89
N HIS A 34 -0.61 18.43 -7.66
CA HIS A 34 -0.26 19.56 -8.53
C HIS A 34 0.64 19.17 -9.71
N ARG A 35 0.96 17.88 -9.88
CA ARG A 35 1.87 17.35 -10.92
C ARG A 35 3.24 18.02 -10.92
N LYS A 36 3.69 18.49 -9.75
CA LYS A 36 5.02 19.09 -9.53
C LYS A 36 6.09 18.06 -9.19
N ILE A 37 5.70 16.79 -9.02
CA ILE A 37 6.60 15.68 -8.72
C ILE A 37 6.05 14.39 -9.33
N ALA A 38 6.93 13.38 -9.46
CA ALA A 38 6.54 12.04 -9.85
C ALA A 38 5.46 11.44 -8.93
N ARG A 39 4.63 10.56 -9.50
CA ARG A 39 3.56 9.87 -8.78
C ARG A 39 4.06 8.80 -7.81
N CYS A 40 5.36 8.56 -7.73
CA CYS A 40 5.95 7.63 -6.78
C CYS A 40 7.25 8.22 -6.24
N ILE A 41 7.62 7.79 -5.03
CA ILE A 41 8.83 8.26 -4.36
C ILE A 41 9.28 7.24 -3.32
N ASP A 42 10.60 7.14 -3.16
CA ASP A 42 11.22 6.53 -1.98
C ASP A 42 11.36 7.58 -0.88
N LEU A 43 10.62 7.42 0.21
CA LEU A 43 10.81 8.17 1.45
C LEU A 43 11.88 7.47 2.28
N THR A 44 12.94 8.18 2.66
CA THR A 44 14.08 7.54 3.31
C THR A 44 14.64 8.38 4.46
N THR A 45 14.96 7.69 5.54
CA THR A 45 15.79 8.18 6.63
C THR A 45 16.87 7.12 6.93
N ARG A 46 17.71 7.34 7.93
CA ARG A 46 18.69 6.34 8.38
C ARG A 46 18.05 5.05 8.91
N VAL A 47 16.82 5.14 9.41
CA VAL A 47 16.16 4.06 10.18
C VAL A 47 14.96 3.44 9.46
N CYS A 48 14.51 4.06 8.37
CA CYS A 48 13.32 3.64 7.62
C CYS A 48 13.47 3.97 6.14
N LYS A 49 13.01 3.06 5.29
CA LYS A 49 12.76 3.30 3.87
C LYS A 49 11.33 2.87 3.55
N LEU A 50 10.59 3.72 2.85
CA LEU A 50 9.20 3.48 2.48
C LEU A 50 9.01 3.91 1.02
N TYR A 51 8.67 2.96 0.15
CA TYR A 51 8.28 3.26 -1.22
C TYR A 51 6.76 3.42 -1.31
N ILE A 52 6.32 4.57 -1.83
CA ILE A 52 4.91 4.92 -1.99
C ILE A 52 4.59 5.38 -3.40
N ARG A 53 3.31 5.25 -3.78
CA ARG A 53 2.80 5.67 -5.08
C ARG A 53 1.37 6.20 -4.98
N ARG A 54 1.05 7.18 -5.82
CA ARG A 54 -0.32 7.59 -6.13
C ARG A 54 -0.78 6.88 -7.40
N SER A 55 -1.76 6.01 -7.27
CA SER A 55 -2.34 5.27 -8.40
C SER A 55 -3.75 5.74 -8.71
N THR A 56 -4.22 5.49 -9.93
CA THR A 56 -5.57 5.86 -10.42
C THR A 56 -6.21 4.74 -11.24
N CYS A 57 -5.70 3.52 -11.11
CA CYS A 57 -6.04 2.38 -11.97
C CYS A 57 -6.74 1.24 -11.21
N TRP A 58 -6.93 1.38 -9.91
CA TRP A 58 -7.55 0.33 -9.11
C TRP A 58 -9.06 0.28 -9.33
N SER A 59 -9.59 -0.94 -9.37
CA SER A 59 -11.01 -1.19 -9.19
C SER A 59 -11.17 -1.85 -7.83
N LEU A 60 -11.82 -1.15 -6.89
CA LEU A 60 -11.98 -1.60 -5.51
C LEU A 60 -13.46 -1.84 -5.21
N PRO A 61 -13.81 -2.98 -4.62
CA PRO A 61 -15.20 -3.29 -4.25
C PRO A 61 -15.84 -2.17 -3.45
N LEU A 62 -17.09 -1.82 -3.79
CA LEU A 62 -17.90 -0.76 -3.18
C LEU A 62 -17.31 0.67 -3.21
N ILE A 63 -16.09 0.88 -3.73
CA ILE A 63 -15.54 2.22 -4.00
C ILE A 63 -15.75 2.58 -5.48
N GLY A 64 -15.47 1.64 -6.39
CA GLY A 64 -15.69 1.81 -7.82
C GLY A 64 -14.47 1.50 -8.68
N ARG A 65 -14.45 2.07 -9.90
CA ARG A 65 -13.38 1.92 -10.89
C ARG A 65 -12.52 3.18 -10.97
N ASN A 66 -11.27 3.03 -11.40
CA ASN A 66 -10.29 4.12 -11.53
C ASN A 66 -10.09 4.89 -10.22
N VAL A 67 -10.10 4.15 -9.11
CA VAL A 67 -9.98 4.69 -7.76
C VAL A 67 -8.60 5.32 -7.58
N THR A 68 -8.56 6.52 -6.98
CA THR A 68 -7.30 7.18 -6.62
C THR A 68 -6.82 6.66 -5.28
N THR A 69 -5.64 6.05 -5.25
CA THR A 69 -5.11 5.38 -4.05
C THR A 69 -3.73 5.88 -3.67
N LEU A 70 -3.45 5.84 -2.36
CA LEU A 70 -2.09 5.81 -1.83
C LEU A 70 -1.67 4.35 -1.71
N ASP A 71 -0.73 3.93 -2.53
CA ASP A 71 -0.17 2.58 -2.50
C ASP A 71 1.10 2.58 -1.64
N LEU A 72 1.09 1.77 -0.59
CA LEU A 72 2.23 1.49 0.30
C LEU A 72 2.83 0.15 -0.13
N ALA A 73 3.92 0.22 -0.89
CA ALA A 73 4.39 -0.90 -1.70
C ALA A 73 5.62 -1.62 -1.12
N SER A 74 6.52 -0.89 -0.47
CA SER A 74 7.70 -1.48 0.18
C SER A 74 8.04 -0.76 1.46
N VAL A 75 8.18 -1.50 2.55
CA VAL A 75 8.47 -0.97 3.89
C VAL A 75 9.70 -1.67 4.44
N PHE A 76 10.74 -0.90 4.72
CA PHE A 76 11.91 -1.37 5.45
C PHE A 76 12.07 -0.55 6.73
N LEU A 77 12.17 -1.24 7.85
CA LEU A 77 12.48 -0.67 9.16
C LEU A 77 13.72 -1.34 9.73
N VAL A 78 14.58 -0.55 10.36
CA VAL A 78 15.66 -1.09 11.19
C VAL A 78 15.09 -1.90 12.36
N PRO A 79 15.80 -2.91 12.87
CA PRO A 79 15.30 -3.81 13.91
C PRO A 79 14.69 -3.11 15.12
N GLU A 80 15.26 -1.96 15.52
CA GLU A 80 14.86 -1.19 16.69
C GLU A 80 13.47 -0.58 16.55
N LEU A 81 12.94 -0.43 15.34
CA LEU A 81 11.59 0.09 15.07
C LEU A 81 10.57 -1.02 14.80
N ARG A 82 11.03 -2.25 14.52
CA ARG A 82 10.13 -3.38 14.22
C ARG A 82 9.31 -3.74 15.46
N GLY A 83 8.01 -3.92 15.27
CA GLY A 83 7.09 -4.28 16.35
C GLY A 83 6.72 -3.15 17.31
N LYS A 84 7.21 -1.92 17.10
CA LYS A 84 6.90 -0.75 17.95
C LYS A 84 5.71 0.08 17.46
N GLY A 85 4.90 -0.45 16.54
CA GLY A 85 3.72 0.25 16.03
C GLY A 85 3.98 1.34 15.00
N TRP A 86 5.23 1.68 14.69
CA TRP A 86 5.57 2.80 13.78
C TRP A 86 4.80 2.77 12.46
N PHE A 87 4.76 1.62 11.76
CA PHE A 87 4.06 1.54 10.47
C PHE A 87 2.54 1.67 10.60
N LYS A 88 1.98 1.21 11.72
CA LYS A 88 0.57 1.42 12.05
C LYS A 88 0.29 2.92 12.21
N ASP A 89 1.13 3.61 12.97
CA ASP A 89 0.95 5.05 13.21
C ASP A 89 1.14 5.86 11.91
N PHE A 90 2.04 5.42 11.03
CA PHE A 90 2.18 5.98 9.69
C PHE A 90 0.92 5.79 8.83
N ILE A 91 0.32 4.60 8.82
CA ILE A 91 -0.93 4.34 8.11
C ILE A 91 -2.06 5.22 8.66
N ASP A 92 -2.17 5.34 9.98
CA ASP A 92 -3.19 6.17 10.62
C ASP A 92 -2.98 7.65 10.25
N LEU A 93 -1.73 8.13 10.21
CA LEU A 93 -1.40 9.47 9.74
C LEU A 93 -1.78 9.68 8.27
N ALA A 94 -1.43 8.73 7.40
CA ALA A 94 -1.80 8.78 5.99
C ALA A 94 -3.33 8.82 5.80
N ASP A 95 -4.09 8.02 6.57
CA ASP A 95 -5.55 7.94 6.50
C ASP A 95 -6.25 9.26 6.79
N HIS A 96 -5.61 10.14 7.57
CA HIS A 96 -6.07 11.49 7.85
C HIS A 96 -5.58 12.53 6.85
N ALA A 97 -4.43 12.30 6.25
CA ALA A 97 -3.69 13.32 5.51
C ALA A 97 -4.01 13.37 4.03
N VAL A 98 -4.20 12.21 3.38
CA VAL A 98 -4.38 12.19 1.93
C VAL A 98 -5.83 12.46 1.55
N PRO A 99 -6.09 13.29 0.52
CA PRO A 99 -7.43 13.58 0.04
C PRO A 99 -7.96 12.53 -0.94
N TRP A 100 -7.24 11.42 -1.12
CA TRP A 100 -7.57 10.38 -2.11
C TRP A 100 -8.61 9.40 -1.59
N ASP A 101 -9.08 8.50 -2.45
CA ASP A 101 -10.23 7.64 -2.15
C ASP A 101 -9.89 6.51 -1.18
N ALA A 102 -8.71 5.89 -1.31
CA ALA A 102 -8.30 4.77 -0.47
C ALA A 102 -6.79 4.72 -0.20
N ILE A 103 -6.42 3.99 0.85
CA ILE A 103 -5.06 3.49 1.08
C ILE A 103 -5.03 2.04 0.66
N LEU A 104 -4.01 1.66 -0.10
CA LEU A 104 -3.69 0.30 -0.49
C LEU A 104 -2.34 -0.08 0.13
N VAL A 105 -2.24 -1.26 0.73
CA VAL A 105 -1.00 -1.85 1.20
C VAL A 105 -0.72 -3.10 0.36
N GLU A 106 0.39 -3.11 -0.36
CA GLU A 106 0.69 -4.15 -1.35
C GLU A 106 1.53 -5.30 -0.74
N CYS A 107 1.35 -6.52 -1.26
CA CYS A 107 2.20 -7.69 -1.01
C CYS A 107 2.50 -7.96 0.48
N VAL A 108 1.46 -7.99 1.33
CA VAL A 108 1.60 -8.14 2.78
C VAL A 108 1.86 -9.59 3.17
N HIS A 109 3.14 -9.98 3.15
CA HIS A 109 3.58 -11.33 3.57
C HIS A 109 3.83 -11.45 5.08
N ASN A 110 3.89 -10.35 5.82
CA ASN A 110 4.09 -10.38 7.27
C ASN A 110 2.75 -10.70 7.99
N PRO A 111 2.64 -11.86 8.69
CA PRO A 111 1.36 -12.26 9.31
C PRO A 111 0.87 -11.29 10.38
N ARG A 112 1.77 -10.64 11.13
CA ARG A 112 1.39 -9.67 12.17
C ARG A 112 0.78 -8.42 11.56
N LEU A 113 1.35 -7.95 10.44
CA LEU A 113 0.82 -6.82 9.71
C LEU A 113 -0.55 -7.17 9.10
N ARG A 114 -0.67 -8.37 8.52
CA ARG A 114 -1.95 -8.89 8.00
C ARG A 114 -3.05 -8.87 9.05
N SER A 115 -2.80 -9.44 10.23
CA SER A 115 -3.78 -9.46 11.33
C SER A 115 -4.18 -8.05 11.75
N TYR A 116 -3.22 -7.13 11.85
CA TYR A 116 -3.50 -5.72 12.19
C TYR A 116 -4.36 -5.02 11.12
N LEU A 117 -4.04 -5.20 9.83
CA LEU A 117 -4.79 -4.55 8.75
C LEU A 117 -6.26 -5.00 8.78
N LEU A 118 -6.50 -6.30 8.91
CA LEU A 118 -7.84 -6.87 9.03
C LEU A 118 -8.60 -6.31 10.24
N SER A 119 -7.97 -6.30 11.43
CA SER A 119 -8.61 -5.76 12.64
C SER A 119 -8.82 -4.25 12.58
N SER A 120 -8.09 -3.54 11.70
CA SER A 120 -8.20 -2.08 11.49
C SER A 120 -9.14 -1.71 10.34
N GLY A 121 -9.94 -2.67 9.88
CA GLY A 121 -10.98 -2.45 8.88
C GLY A 121 -10.49 -2.42 7.44
N PHE A 122 -9.24 -2.84 7.16
CA PHE A 122 -8.83 -3.09 5.78
C PHE A 122 -9.49 -4.37 5.23
N ILE A 123 -9.62 -4.39 3.90
CA ILE A 123 -10.21 -5.47 3.13
C ILE A 123 -9.13 -6.03 2.22
N GLU A 124 -8.96 -7.35 2.24
CA GLU A 124 -8.01 -8.03 1.37
C GLU A 124 -8.54 -8.14 -0.06
N VAL A 125 -7.74 -7.72 -1.04
CA VAL A 125 -8.09 -7.67 -2.48
C VAL A 125 -7.05 -8.41 -3.33
N GLY A 126 -6.93 -9.72 -3.09
CA GLY A 126 -6.07 -10.63 -3.87
C GLY A 126 -4.57 -10.35 -3.74
N GLN A 127 -3.73 -11.33 -4.08
CA GLN A 127 -2.26 -11.20 -4.09
C GLN A 127 -1.65 -10.56 -2.81
N ASP A 128 -2.24 -10.84 -1.64
CA ASP A 128 -1.87 -10.24 -0.35
C ASP A 128 -1.94 -8.69 -0.30
N ASN A 129 -2.75 -8.08 -1.16
CA ASN A 129 -3.03 -6.64 -1.14
C ASN A 129 -4.22 -6.34 -0.23
N PHE A 130 -4.18 -5.20 0.44
CA PHE A 130 -5.22 -4.75 1.36
C PHE A 130 -5.60 -3.31 1.07
N TYR A 131 -6.88 -2.98 1.07
CA TYR A 131 -7.32 -1.58 0.93
C TYR A 131 -8.26 -1.15 2.06
N ARG A 132 -8.31 0.15 2.31
CA ARG A 132 -9.33 0.81 3.14
C ARG A 132 -9.64 2.17 2.52
N PRO A 133 -10.92 2.52 2.28
CA PRO A 133 -11.24 3.89 1.86
C PRO A 133 -10.71 4.88 2.90
N THR A 134 -10.19 6.05 2.52
CA THR A 134 -9.59 7.01 3.46
C THR A 134 -10.61 7.56 4.45
N LYS A 135 -10.18 8.16 5.56
CA LYS A 135 -11.11 8.74 6.55
C LYS A 135 -12.04 9.78 5.93
N SER A 136 -11.49 10.69 5.12
CA SER A 136 -12.28 11.73 4.44
C SER A 136 -13.31 11.12 3.48
N TRP A 137 -12.93 10.07 2.74
CA TRP A 137 -13.83 9.35 1.85
C TRP A 137 -14.94 8.64 2.62
N ARG A 138 -14.59 7.92 3.70
CA ARG A 138 -15.55 7.20 4.57
C ARG A 138 -16.60 8.14 5.14
N VAL A 139 -16.19 9.31 5.63
CA VAL A 139 -17.11 10.34 6.14
C VAL A 139 -18.04 10.85 5.03
N LYS A 140 -17.49 11.15 3.85
CA LYS A 140 -18.26 11.69 2.72
C LYS A 140 -19.32 10.71 2.19
N HIS A 141 -19.07 9.41 2.27
CA HIS A 141 -19.93 8.37 1.69
C HIS A 141 -20.68 7.55 2.75
N SER A 142 -20.68 8.01 4.02
CA SER A 142 -21.32 7.30 5.13
C SER A 142 -20.89 5.84 5.24
N TRP A 143 -19.60 5.56 5.01
CA TRP A 143 -19.06 4.22 5.03
C TRP A 143 -19.14 3.62 6.43
N ASP A 144 -19.88 2.52 6.54
CA ASP A 144 -20.13 1.81 7.78
C ASP A 144 -19.61 0.37 7.75
N GLU A 145 -19.82 -0.33 8.86
CA GLU A 145 -19.39 -1.71 9.02
C GLU A 145 -20.08 -2.66 8.03
N LYS A 146 -21.37 -2.43 7.74
CA LYS A 146 -22.12 -3.23 6.76
C LYS A 146 -21.56 -3.08 5.35
N SER A 147 -21.20 -1.85 4.96
CA SER A 147 -20.55 -1.57 3.67
C SER A 147 -19.20 -2.27 3.58
N ARG A 148 -18.42 -2.26 4.68
CA ARG A 148 -17.15 -2.98 4.78
C ARG A 148 -17.31 -4.48 4.60
N GLU A 149 -18.30 -5.09 5.25
CA GLU A 149 -18.57 -6.53 5.14
C GLU A 149 -18.99 -6.93 3.72
N LEU A 150 -19.86 -6.14 3.08
CA LEU A 150 -20.27 -6.34 1.68
C LEU A 150 -19.06 -6.25 0.73
N ALA A 151 -18.23 -5.22 0.91
CA ALA A 151 -17.02 -5.03 0.12
C ALA A 151 -16.01 -6.16 0.31
N ALA A 152 -15.89 -6.70 1.54
CA ALA A 152 -15.07 -7.87 1.82
C ALA A 152 -15.64 -9.16 1.23
N ALA A 153 -16.97 -9.30 1.14
CA ALA A 153 -17.60 -10.43 0.45
C ALA A 153 -17.34 -10.37 -1.06
N GLU A 154 -17.51 -9.20 -1.69
CA GLU A 154 -17.24 -8.99 -3.12
C GLU A 154 -15.75 -9.20 -3.45
N ALA A 155 -14.84 -8.69 -2.61
CA ALA A 155 -13.40 -8.89 -2.78
C ALA A 155 -13.03 -10.39 -2.75
N ARG A 156 -13.63 -11.16 -1.85
CA ARG A 156 -13.44 -12.62 -1.77
C ARG A 156 -14.03 -13.34 -2.98
N ALA A 157 -15.21 -12.94 -3.44
CA ALA A 157 -15.84 -13.52 -4.63
C ALA A 157 -15.08 -13.22 -5.93
N SER A 158 -14.35 -12.10 -5.95
CA SER A 158 -13.54 -11.66 -7.10
C SER A 158 -12.13 -12.26 -7.12
N LYS A 159 -11.70 -12.97 -6.07
CA LYS A 159 -10.43 -13.70 -6.10
C LYS A 159 -10.54 -14.77 -7.19
N PRO A 160 -9.64 -14.82 -8.17
CA PRO A 160 -9.67 -15.87 -9.18
C PRO A 160 -9.59 -17.22 -8.49
N SER A 161 -10.60 -18.06 -8.72
CA SER A 161 -10.66 -19.46 -8.30
C SER A 161 -9.64 -20.26 -9.12
N SER A 162 -8.35 -20.07 -8.89
CA SER A 162 -7.31 -20.87 -9.55
C SER A 162 -6.29 -21.35 -8.54
N PHE A 163 -6.66 -22.42 -7.84
CA PHE A 163 -5.83 -23.61 -7.62
C PHE A 163 -6.76 -24.71 -7.08
N LEU A 164 -7.74 -25.11 -7.91
CA LEU A 164 -8.29 -26.47 -7.79
C LEU A 164 -7.24 -27.39 -8.40
N GLU A 165 -6.65 -28.22 -7.53
CA GLU A 165 -6.04 -29.52 -7.82
C GLU A 165 -4.93 -29.58 -8.88
N PHE A 166 -3.67 -29.44 -8.42
CA PHE A 166 -2.58 -30.29 -8.90
C PHE A 166 -1.92 -30.93 -7.66
N GLU A 167 -2.69 -31.76 -6.96
CA GLU A 167 -2.11 -32.83 -6.14
C GLU A 167 -2.04 -34.09 -7.00
N GLU A 168 -0.89 -34.77 -6.92
CA GLU A 168 -0.56 -36.10 -7.46
C GLU A 168 -0.46 -36.27 -8.99
N VAL A 169 0.77 -36.25 -9.52
CA VAL A 169 1.51 -37.48 -9.92
C VAL A 169 3.00 -37.15 -9.90
N VAL A 170 3.72 -37.52 -8.83
CA VAL A 170 5.17 -37.67 -8.89
C VAL A 170 5.42 -39.12 -9.32
N ASP A 171 5.57 -39.34 -10.62
CA ASP A 171 6.18 -40.58 -11.10
C ASP A 171 7.68 -40.32 -11.23
N VAL A 172 8.42 -40.92 -10.31
CA VAL A 172 9.88 -40.89 -10.25
C VAL A 172 10.37 -41.89 -11.27
N GLU A 173 10.86 -41.44 -12.43
CA GLU A 173 11.88 -42.20 -13.15
C GLU A 173 12.64 -41.36 -14.19
N HIS A 174 13.96 -41.53 -14.18
CA HIS A 174 14.94 -41.14 -15.19
C HIS A 174 15.25 -39.64 -15.40
N CYS A 175 16.44 -39.20 -14.97
CA CYS A 175 17.62 -39.41 -15.81
C CYS A 175 18.93 -39.08 -15.09
N ALA A 176 19.93 -39.88 -15.44
CA ALA A 176 21.23 -39.99 -14.81
C ALA A 176 22.10 -38.73 -14.93
N VAL A 177 22.90 -38.56 -13.89
CA VAL A 177 24.06 -37.69 -13.79
C VAL A 177 25.06 -38.01 -14.91
N LEU A 178 25.28 -37.07 -15.83
CA LEU A 178 26.52 -36.99 -16.60
C LEU A 178 27.52 -36.15 -15.81
N ARG A 179 28.53 -36.81 -15.22
CA ARG A 179 29.77 -36.19 -14.77
C ARG A 179 30.89 -36.61 -15.73
N ALA A 180 31.65 -35.61 -16.17
CA ALA A 180 33.03 -35.63 -16.70
C ALA A 180 33.35 -36.62 -17.82
#